data_AF-A0A9R1TDZ5-F1
#
_entry.id   AF-A0A9R1TDZ5-F1
#
_cell.length_a   1.000
_cell.length_b   1.000
_cell.length_c   1.000
_cell.angle_alpha   90.00
_cell.angle_beta   90.00
_cell.angle_gamma   90.00
#
_symmetry.space_group_name_H-M   'P 1'
#
loop_
_entity.id
_entity.type
_entity.pdbx_description
1 polymer ?
#
loop_
_entity_poly.entity_id
_entity_poly.type
_entity_poly.pdbx_seq_one_letter_code
_entity_poly.pdbx_strand_id
1 'polypeptide(L)'
;MSGRETFDISPVQRKILEERQKRATALRHDYLQQRLNPFRHALGIGGTVEDPAILRFQAHRATMYERFKPTWGNAAFSFSVTILPMIIGYIIVGGDKDRTEHKRRTGQVSYHDREDKFL
;
A
#
# COMPACT_ATOMS: atom_id res chain seq x y z
N MET A 1 10.08 24.13 2.45
CA MET A 1 10.89 24.24 3.69
C MET A 1 11.32 25.69 3.82
N SER A 2 10.73 26.41 4.79
CA SER A 2 11.02 27.84 5.03
C SER A 2 12.41 27.96 5.67
N GLY A 3 13.35 28.61 4.97
CA GLY A 3 14.77 28.67 5.33
C GLY A 3 15.12 29.75 6.36
N ARG A 4 14.52 29.73 7.57
CA ARG A 4 14.78 30.74 8.61
C ARG A 4 14.96 30.21 10.06
N GLU A 5 15.28 28.94 10.27
CA GLU A 5 15.57 28.39 11.61
C GLU A 5 16.96 27.75 11.71
N THR A 6 17.99 28.37 11.13
CA THR A 6 19.36 27.81 11.13
C THR A 6 20.12 27.98 12.45
N PHE A 7 19.65 28.79 13.40
CA PHE A 7 20.47 29.23 14.53
C PHE A 7 19.90 28.99 15.94
N ASP A 8 18.58 28.87 16.12
CA ASP A 8 17.97 28.70 17.46
C ASP A 8 17.58 27.23 17.73
N ILE A 9 18.49 26.28 17.51
CA ILE A 9 18.24 24.88 17.89
C ILE A 9 18.47 24.69 19.38
N SER A 10 17.46 24.14 20.06
CA SER A 10 17.61 23.69 21.45
C SER A 10 18.78 22.69 21.55
N PRO A 11 19.54 22.66 22.67
CA PRO A 11 20.63 21.69 22.86
C PRO A 11 20.16 20.23 22.69
N VAL A 12 18.88 19.94 22.97
CA VAL A 12 18.28 18.61 22.74
C VAL A 12 18.13 18.33 21.25
N GLN A 13 17.60 19.27 20.47
CA GLN A 13 17.43 19.11 19.03
C GLN A 13 18.77 18.96 18.32
N ARG A 14 19.79 19.70 18.78
CA ARG A 14 21.16 19.56 18.28
C ARG A 14 21.69 18.14 18.47
N LYS A 15 21.55 17.56 19.66
CA LYS A 15 21.96 16.17 19.93
C LYS A 15 21.23 15.17 19.02
N ILE A 16 19.92 15.35 18.82
CA ILE A 16 19.13 14.49 17.92
C ILE A 16 19.65 14.57 16.48
N LEU A 17 19.97 15.77 16.00
CA LEU A 17 20.51 15.96 14.65
C LEU A 17 21.89 15.34 14.50
N GLU A 18 22.78 15.53 15.49
CA GLU A 18 24.11 14.94 15.52
C GLU A 18 24.04 13.40 15.52
N GLU A 19 23.14 12.81 16.32
CA GLU A 19 22.92 11.36 16.31
C GLU A 19 22.38 10.85 14.97
N ARG A 20 21.40 11.55 14.38
CA ARG A 20 20.86 11.19 13.07
C ARG A 20 21.95 11.22 12.01
N GLN A 21 22.77 12.27 12.01
CA GLN A 21 23.87 12.42 11.09
C GLN A 21 24.91 11.32 11.29
N LYS A 22 25.26 10.99 12.54
CA LYS A 22 26.19 9.90 12.89
C LYS A 22 25.70 8.54 12.35
N ARG A 23 24.41 8.25 12.46
CA ARG A 23 23.83 7.01 11.91
C ARG A 23 23.88 7.01 10.38
N ALA A 24 23.55 8.14 9.74
CA ALA A 24 23.57 8.27 8.29
C ALA A 24 24.98 8.15 7.71
N THR A 25 25.98 8.75 8.34
CA THR A 25 27.38 8.66 7.91
C THR A 25 27.92 7.25 8.08
N ALA A 26 27.58 6.55 9.17
CA ALA A 26 27.95 5.14 9.38
C ALA A 26 27.39 4.24 8.26
N LEU A 27 26.08 4.32 7.98
CA LEU A 27 25.46 3.51 6.92
C LEU A 27 26.03 3.84 5.53
N ARG A 28 26.33 5.11 5.26
CA ARG A 28 26.97 5.53 4.00
C ARG A 28 28.38 4.96 3.89
N HIS A 29 29.16 4.97 4.96
CA HIS A 29 30.51 4.43 4.98
C HIS A 29 30.49 2.94 4.64
N ASP A 30 29.63 2.16 5.29
CA ASP A 30 29.49 0.72 5.04
C ASP A 30 29.10 0.44 3.58
N TYR A 31 28.14 1.20 3.05
CA TYR A 31 27.71 1.09 1.66
C TYR A 31 28.85 1.42 0.68
N LEU A 32 29.59 2.51 0.92
CA LEU A 32 30.71 2.90 0.06
C LEU A 32 31.83 1.87 0.10
N GLN A 33 32.16 1.32 1.27
CA GLN A 33 33.16 0.27 1.41
C GLN A 33 32.80 -0.97 0.59
N GLN A 34 31.53 -1.38 0.63
CA GLN A 34 31.04 -2.53 -0.13
C GLN A 34 30.90 -2.27 -1.62
N ARG A 35 30.57 -1.04 -2.03
CA ARG A 35 30.39 -0.66 -3.43
C ARG A 35 31.72 -0.44 -4.15
N LEU A 36 32.69 0.17 -3.47
CA LEU A 36 33.99 0.52 -4.04
C LEU A 36 34.97 -0.65 -4.06
N ASN A 37 34.63 -1.79 -3.44
CA ASN A 37 35.47 -2.99 -3.47
C ASN A 37 35.49 -3.63 -4.87
N PRO A 38 36.64 -3.61 -5.60
CA PRO A 38 36.73 -4.16 -6.95
C PRO A 38 36.67 -5.70 -6.99
N PHE A 39 37.05 -6.38 -5.89
CA PHE A 39 37.06 -7.84 -5.80
C PHE A 39 35.74 -8.44 -5.31
N ARG A 40 34.69 -7.62 -5.14
CA ARG A 40 33.38 -8.07 -4.66
C ARG A 40 32.83 -9.24 -5.47
N HIS A 41 32.93 -9.17 -6.80
CA HIS A 41 32.48 -10.24 -7.69
C HIS A 41 33.31 -11.52 -7.58
N ALA A 42 34.60 -11.42 -7.23
CA ALA A 42 35.50 -12.56 -7.09
C ALA A 42 35.27 -13.34 -5.78
N LEU A 43 34.66 -12.72 -4.77
CA LEU A 43 34.38 -13.33 -3.46
C LEU A 43 33.15 -14.26 -3.47
N GLY A 44 32.53 -14.51 -4.63
CA GLY A 44 31.29 -15.30 -4.73
C GLY A 44 30.03 -14.57 -4.22
N ILE A 45 30.20 -13.38 -3.63
CA ILE A 45 29.15 -12.44 -3.22
C ILE A 45 28.77 -11.56 -4.44
N GLY A 46 28.55 -12.21 -5.58
CA GLY A 46 28.19 -11.55 -6.83
C GLY A 46 26.82 -10.85 -6.71
N GLY A 47 26.68 -9.67 -7.33
CA GLY A 47 25.41 -8.95 -7.41
C GLY A 47 25.45 -7.54 -6.80
N THR A 48 24.27 -6.99 -6.58
CA THR A 48 24.08 -5.64 -6.01
C THR A 48 24.45 -5.58 -4.53
N VAL A 49 24.71 -4.37 -4.01
CA VAL A 49 24.86 -4.13 -2.57
C VAL A 49 23.53 -4.41 -1.87
N GLU A 50 23.49 -5.44 -1.03
CA GLU A 50 22.29 -5.78 -0.25
C GLU A 50 22.12 -4.79 0.91
N ASP A 51 20.93 -4.19 1.01
CA ASP A 51 20.56 -3.33 2.14
C ASP A 51 19.70 -4.13 3.13
N PRO A 52 20.17 -4.37 4.38
CA PRO A 52 19.38 -5.08 5.39
C PRO A 52 18.09 -4.35 5.77
N ALA A 53 17.99 -3.03 5.58
CA ALA A 53 16.75 -2.29 5.81
C ALA A 53 15.68 -2.66 4.77
N ILE A 54 16.06 -2.79 3.50
CA ILE A 54 15.14 -3.22 2.43
C ILE A 54 14.67 -4.66 2.68
N LEU A 55 15.61 -5.56 3.02
CA LEU A 55 15.29 -6.95 3.33
C LEU A 55 14.31 -7.05 4.51
N ARG A 56 14.53 -6.28 5.59
CA ARG A 56 13.59 -6.22 6.73
C ARG A 56 12.23 -5.67 6.34
N PHE A 57 12.17 -4.65 5.50
CA PHE A 57 10.90 -4.11 5.01
C PHE A 57 10.12 -5.15 4.18
N GLN A 58 10.80 -5.86 3.29
CA GLN A 58 10.20 -6.94 2.51
C GLN A 58 9.73 -8.09 3.40
N ALA A 59 10.57 -8.54 4.34
CA ALA A 59 10.22 -9.57 5.32
C ALA A 59 9.01 -9.14 6.17
N HIS A 60 8.91 -7.85 6.53
CA HIS A 60 7.78 -7.33 7.28
C HIS A 60 6.47 -7.42 6.49
N ARG A 61 6.51 -7.21 5.16
CA ARG A 61 5.34 -7.37 4.29
C ARG A 61 4.92 -8.84 4.17
N ALA A 62 5.88 -9.76 4.05
CA ALA A 62 5.61 -11.19 3.98
C ALA A 62 5.00 -11.73 5.28
N THR A 63 5.43 -11.23 6.44
CA THR A 63 4.98 -11.65 7.78
C THR A 63 3.85 -10.80 8.35
N MET A 64 3.07 -10.12 7.50
CA MET A 64 1.97 -9.26 7.95
C MET A 64 0.89 -10.03 8.71
N TYR A 65 0.60 -11.27 8.29
CA TYR A 65 -0.45 -12.09 8.92
C TYR A 65 -0.10 -12.46 10.37
N GLU A 66 1.16 -12.82 10.64
CA GLU A 66 1.62 -13.19 11.99
C GLU A 66 1.52 -12.03 12.99
N ARG A 67 1.62 -10.79 12.50
CA ARG A 67 1.55 -9.57 13.33
C ARG A 67 0.15 -8.97 13.39
N PHE A 68 -0.83 -9.57 12.71
CA PHE A 68 -2.19 -9.04 12.66
C PHE A 68 -2.83 -9.11 14.05
N LYS A 69 -3.44 -7.99 14.48
CA LYS A 69 -4.23 -7.92 15.70
C LYS A 69 -5.71 -7.71 15.31
N PRO A 70 -6.62 -8.61 15.73
CA PRO A 70 -8.04 -8.42 15.50
C PRO A 70 -8.53 -7.28 16.40
N THR A 71 -8.70 -6.10 15.82
CA THR A 71 -9.28 -4.91 16.47
C THR A 71 -10.58 -4.54 15.79
N TRP A 72 -11.48 -3.85 16.50
CA TRP A 72 -12.74 -3.38 15.92
C TRP A 72 -12.53 -2.47 14.70
N GLY A 73 -11.50 -1.62 14.72
CA GLY A 73 -11.14 -0.78 13.57
C GLY A 73 -10.74 -1.59 12.33
N ASN A 74 -9.91 -2.62 12.51
CA ASN A 74 -9.48 -3.50 11.41
C ASN A 74 -10.64 -4.33 10.86
N ALA A 75 -11.53 -4.82 11.73
CA ALA A 75 -12.72 -5.56 11.33
C ALA A 75 -13.69 -4.68 10.55
N ALA A 76 -13.99 -3.47 11.05
CA ALA A 76 -14.86 -2.52 10.35
C ALA A 76 -14.30 -2.11 8.98
N PHE A 77 -12.98 -1.88 8.89
CA PHE A 77 -12.32 -1.60 7.62
C PHE A 77 -12.46 -2.77 6.63
N SER A 78 -12.15 -3.99 7.08
CA SER A 78 -12.27 -5.20 6.26
C SER A 78 -13.71 -5.42 5.75
N PHE A 79 -14.69 -5.26 6.64
CA PHE A 79 -16.11 -5.34 6.29
C PHE A 79 -16.50 -4.28 5.25
N SER A 80 -16.07 -3.03 5.46
CA SER A 80 -16.41 -1.90 4.58
C SER A 80 -15.78 -2.02 3.19
N VAL A 81 -14.60 -2.62 3.08
CA VAL A 81 -13.91 -2.79 1.79
C VAL A 81 -14.38 -4.06 1.06
N THR A 82 -14.76 -5.11 1.79
CA THR A 82 -15.06 -6.41 1.19
C THR A 82 -16.55 -6.67 1.08
N ILE A 83 -17.27 -6.62 2.21
CA ILE A 83 -18.68 -7.08 2.30
C ILE A 83 -19.62 -5.98 1.83
N LEU A 84 -19.36 -4.73 2.22
CA LEU A 84 -20.24 -3.61 1.88
C LEU A 84 -20.40 -3.42 0.36
N PRO A 85 -19.35 -3.45 -0.48
CA PRO A 85 -19.53 -3.33 -1.93
C PRO A 85 -20.29 -4.51 -2.54
N MET A 86 -20.16 -5.71 -1.99
CA MET A 86 -20.94 -6.88 -2.45
C MET A 86 -22.43 -6.68 -2.19
N ILE A 87 -22.80 -6.19 -1.01
CA ILE A 87 -24.19 -5.89 -0.65
C ILE A 87 -24.75 -4.79 -1.56
N ILE A 88 -23.99 -3.71 -1.75
CA ILE A 88 -24.38 -2.60 -2.62
C ILE A 88 -24.59 -3.08 -4.05
N GLY A 89 -23.64 -3.84 -4.60
CA GLY A 89 -23.74 -4.41 -5.94
C GLY A 89 -24.97 -5.30 -6.11
N TYR A 90 -25.27 -6.13 -5.12
CA TYR A 90 -26.47 -6.96 -5.12
C TYR A 90 -27.76 -6.13 -5.17
N ILE A 91 -27.87 -5.09 -4.36
CA ILE A 91 -29.06 -4.23 -4.30
C ILE A 91 -29.26 -3.48 -5.63
N ILE A 92 -28.19 -2.92 -6.20
CA ILE A 92 -28.26 -2.18 -7.47
C ILE A 92 -28.71 -3.11 -8.60
N VAL A 93 -28.05 -4.26 -8.75
CA VAL A 93 -28.38 -5.23 -9.81
C VAL A 93 -29.79 -5.79 -9.61
N GLY A 94 -30.18 -6.11 -8.38
CA GLY A 94 -31.54 -6.58 -8.06
C GLY A 94 -32.60 -5.54 -8.43
N GLY A 95 -32.42 -4.29 -8.02
CA GLY A 95 -33.35 -3.21 -8.32
C GLY A 95 -33.48 -2.92 -9.82
N ASP A 96 -32.38 -2.96 -10.56
CA ASP A 96 -32.41 -2.79 -12.02
C ASP A 96 -33.13 -3.94 -12.72
N LYS A 97 -32.95 -5.18 -12.26
CA LYS A 97 -33.68 -6.36 -12.76
C LYS A 97 -35.18 -6.22 -12.54
N ASP A 98 -35.59 -5.91 -11.31
CA ASP A 98 -37.01 -5.76 -10.96
C ASP A 98 -37.67 -4.63 -11.75
N ARG A 99 -36.99 -3.49 -11.90
CA ARG A 99 -37.49 -2.35 -12.69
C ARG A 99 -37.63 -2.71 -14.17
N THR A 100 -36.65 -3.42 -14.72
CA THR A 100 -36.65 -3.84 -16.11
C THR A 100 -37.74 -4.87 -16.38
N GLU A 101 -37.91 -5.84 -15.48
CA GLU A 101 -38.96 -6.84 -15.54
C GLU A 101 -40.35 -6.21 -15.43
N HIS A 102 -40.54 -5.27 -14.50
CA HIS A 102 -41.80 -4.54 -14.35
C HIS A 102 -42.20 -3.80 -15.63
N LYS A 103 -41.26 -3.09 -16.27
CA LYS A 103 -41.48 -2.40 -17.56
C LYS A 103 -41.86 -3.37 -18.69
N ARG A 104 -41.28 -4.58 -18.70
CA ARG A 104 -41.61 -5.63 -19.68
C ARG A 104 -43.01 -6.19 -19.45
N ARG A 105 -43.37 -6.48 -18.21
CA ARG A 105 -44.69 -7.06 -17.84
C ARG A 105 -45.84 -6.09 -18.06
N THR A 106 -45.61 -4.79 -17.84
CA THR A 106 -46.60 -3.73 -18.05
C THR A 106 -46.71 -3.27 -19.51
N GLY A 107 -45.88 -3.80 -20.42
CA GLY A 107 -45.88 -3.43 -21.83
C GLY A 107 -45.31 -2.04 -22.12
N GLN A 108 -44.66 -1.39 -21.15
CA GLN A 108 -44.04 -0.08 -21.33
C GLN A 108 -42.84 -0.10 -22.29
N VAL A 109 -42.24 -1.28 -22.51
CA VAL A 109 -41.12 -1.49 -23.43
C VAL A 109 -41.55 -2.49 -24.51
N SER A 110 -41.54 -2.04 -25.77
CA SER A 110 -41.83 -2.89 -26.92
C SER A 110 -40.76 -3.97 -27.07
N TYR A 111 -41.07 -5.10 -27.73
CA TYR A 111 -40.07 -6.14 -27.99
C TYR A 111 -38.90 -5.61 -28.84
N HIS A 112 -39.17 -4.69 -29.76
CA HIS A 112 -38.17 -4.08 -30.63
C HIS A 112 -37.13 -3.28 -29.84
N ASP A 113 -37.51 -2.62 -28.74
CA ASP A 113 -36.65 -1.69 -28.00
C ASP A 113 -35.89 -2.35 -26.83
N ARG A 114 -35.93 -3.68 -26.72
CA ARG A 114 -35.19 -4.42 -25.69
C ARG A 114 -33.71 -4.55 -26.08
N GLU A 115 -32.83 -4.16 -25.16
CA GLU A 115 -31.37 -4.21 -25.35
C GLU A 115 -30.84 -5.65 -25.47
N ASP A 116 -31.52 -6.62 -24.86
CA ASP A 116 -31.16 -8.04 -24.77
C ASP A 116 -31.97 -8.94 -25.72
N LYS A 117 -32.65 -8.40 -26.75
CA LYS A 117 -33.56 -9.17 -27.61
C LYS A 117 -32.91 -10.30 -28.45
N PHE A 118 -31.60 -10.26 -28.66
CA PHE A 118 -30.85 -11.21 -29.51
C PHE A 118 -29.73 -11.93 -28.76
N LEU A 119 -29.69 -11.78 -27.43
CA LEU A 119 -28.77 -12.48 -26.54
C LEU A 119 -29.41 -13.77 -26.00
#